data_AF-A0A550GKB7-F1
#
_entry.id   AF-A0A550GKB7-F1
#
_cell.length_a   1.000
_cell.length_b   1.000
_cell.length_c   1.000
_cell.angle_alpha   90.00
_cell.angle_beta   90.00
_cell.angle_gamma   90.00
#
_symmetry.space_group_name_H-M   'P 1'
#
loop_
_entity.id
_entity.type
_entity.pdbx_description
1 polymer ?
#
loop_
_entity_poly.entity_id
_entity_poly.type
_entity_poly.pdbx_seq_one_letter_code
_entity_poly.pdbx_strand_id
1 'polypeptide(L)'
;MGLELTIPKFVADKAAIGPNGKTCGKYVDFAEESLLIASLIIEVLAEESSPKPLLNPKLVLRITKETLADENAKAVILKAHSLAVNKGLVYFANAIQKGEENAVFSASGCKLEADLTGDWETDTLRTGCLGVVTINLPRIVYESEKDKNNFFRILKERYEMAARALRIKYRGLKQHGKSALPFITQRSNGDTYFRLEYCSRIVNLAGFRESVETFCGKSINHDETRAFSEELVKNLASFRNKFSRRHGKRLFPAVLHSFEASTRLAQLDVEKYGVAKVKFSGTREHPFYSTTRRLSLQDGDFPIIPSESLEIEHKLKGLNTGGSLIIIELEDKEYTHEDLMKLTEHLVKNRYLEFFTYNRTMTYCSNCKKSWVEALHKCPSCGSMSTLTTFDRFASA
;
A
#
# COMPACT_ATOMS: atom_id res chain seq x y z
N MET A 1 3.47 9.99 6.71
CA MET A 1 4.77 10.46 7.24
C MET A 1 5.69 9.28 7.29
N GLY A 2 6.84 9.34 6.61
CA GLY A 2 7.86 8.29 6.69
C GLY A 2 8.78 8.53 7.88
N LEU A 3 9.09 7.49 8.64
CA LEU A 3 10.02 7.52 9.76
C LEU A 3 11.21 6.61 9.46
N GLU A 4 12.40 7.19 9.55
CA GLU A 4 13.68 6.51 9.51
C GLU A 4 14.23 6.47 10.94
N LEU A 5 14.60 5.28 11.42
CA LEU A 5 15.16 5.12 12.77
C LEU A 5 16.70 5.16 12.78
N THR A 6 17.31 5.15 11.60
CA THR A 6 18.75 5.36 11.40
C THR A 6 18.94 6.32 10.23
N ILE A 7 20.06 7.05 10.22
CA ILE A 7 20.34 7.99 9.14
C ILE A 7 20.62 7.21 7.84
N PRO A 8 19.86 7.42 6.76
CA PRO A 8 20.11 6.71 5.51
C PRO A 8 21.46 7.06 4.89
N LYS A 9 22.18 6.06 4.38
CA LYS A 9 23.54 6.23 3.84
C LYS A 9 23.64 7.29 2.74
N PHE A 10 22.62 7.40 1.90
CA PHE A 10 22.58 8.35 0.77
C PHE A 10 22.38 9.82 1.20
N VAL A 11 22.01 10.08 2.47
CA VAL A 11 21.95 11.43 3.05
C VAL A 11 22.98 11.68 4.15
N ALA A 12 23.57 10.64 4.72
CA ALA A 12 24.47 10.72 5.88
C ALA A 12 25.54 11.82 5.76
N ASP A 13 26.23 11.89 4.63
CA ASP A 13 27.30 12.87 4.37
C ASP A 13 26.84 14.23 3.83
N LYS A 14 25.53 14.41 3.55
CA LYS A 14 25.00 15.69 3.06
C LYS A 14 24.96 16.71 4.19
N ALA A 15 25.17 17.98 3.86
CA ALA A 15 25.06 19.08 4.80
C ALA A 15 23.63 19.16 5.37
N ALA A 16 23.51 19.14 6.70
CA ALA A 16 22.24 19.31 7.37
C ALA A 16 21.82 20.79 7.34
N ILE A 17 20.55 21.06 7.08
CA ILE A 17 20.00 22.41 7.02
C ILE A 17 19.39 22.77 8.36
N GLY A 18 20.01 23.73 9.04
CA GLY A 18 19.59 24.25 10.34
C GLY A 18 18.77 25.54 10.26
N PRO A 19 18.63 26.25 11.39
CA PRO A 19 17.84 27.47 11.49
C PRO A 19 18.22 28.53 10.44
N ASN A 20 17.21 29.19 9.89
CA ASN A 20 17.36 30.20 8.83
C ASN A 20 18.03 29.69 7.54
N GLY A 21 17.99 28.37 7.29
CA GLY A 21 18.55 27.75 6.09
C GLY A 21 20.08 27.65 6.09
N LYS A 22 20.73 27.88 7.23
CA LYS A 22 22.19 27.76 7.36
C LYS A 22 22.57 26.30 7.57
N THR A 23 23.67 25.87 6.96
CA THR A 23 24.19 24.52 7.17
C THR A 23 24.72 24.36 8.58
N CYS A 24 24.38 23.26 9.26
CA CYS A 24 24.86 22.93 10.60
C CYS A 24 25.35 21.47 10.63
N GLY A 25 26.61 21.22 10.28
CA GLY A 25 27.15 19.85 10.23
C GLY A 25 26.54 19.00 9.10
N LYS A 26 26.61 17.67 9.26
CA LYS A 26 26.08 16.67 8.35
C LYS A 26 24.89 15.92 8.98
N TYR A 27 24.04 15.29 8.18
CA TYR A 27 22.91 14.52 8.72
C TYR A 27 23.33 13.38 9.65
N VAL A 28 24.49 12.76 9.41
CA VAL A 28 25.03 11.71 10.29
C VAL A 28 25.31 12.21 11.71
N ASP A 29 25.59 13.50 11.87
CA ASP A 29 25.90 14.09 13.18
C ASP A 29 24.66 14.19 14.09
N PHE A 30 23.45 14.00 13.53
CA PHE A 30 22.17 14.13 14.24
C PHE A 30 21.40 12.79 14.36
N ALA A 31 22.13 11.67 14.39
CA ALA A 31 21.53 10.35 14.48
C ALA A 31 20.69 10.17 15.76
N GLU A 32 21.17 10.68 16.89
CA GLU A 32 20.49 10.59 18.18
C GLU A 32 19.21 11.44 18.19
N GLU A 33 19.27 12.69 17.71
CA GLU A 33 18.11 13.57 17.63
C GLU A 33 17.06 13.05 16.65
N SER A 34 17.48 12.51 15.51
CA SER A 34 16.56 11.90 14.54
C SER A 34 15.81 10.72 15.15
N LEU A 35 16.49 9.85 15.88
CA LEU A 35 15.88 8.71 16.56
C LEU A 35 14.94 9.17 17.69
N LEU A 36 15.35 10.17 18.47
CA LEU A 36 14.53 10.77 19.52
C LEU A 36 13.23 11.33 18.96
N ILE A 37 13.29 12.12 17.88
CA ILE A 37 12.10 12.67 17.20
C ILE A 37 11.19 11.54 16.72
N ALA A 38 11.75 10.49 16.12
CA ALA A 38 10.96 9.34 15.67
C ALA A 38 10.25 8.62 16.83
N SER A 39 10.93 8.43 17.97
CA SER A 39 10.31 7.86 19.18
C SER A 39 9.18 8.74 19.71
N LEU A 40 9.39 10.05 19.81
CA LEU A 40 8.39 11.00 20.31
C LEU A 40 7.15 11.05 19.40
N ILE A 41 7.32 10.96 18.08
CA ILE A 41 6.18 10.90 17.14
C ILE A 41 5.31 9.66 17.41
N ILE A 42 5.94 8.51 17.68
CA ILE A 42 5.25 7.26 18.00
C ILE A 42 4.55 7.36 19.36
N GLU A 43 5.18 7.97 20.37
CA GLU A 43 4.61 8.19 21.70
C GLU A 43 3.39 9.11 21.64
N VAL A 44 3.51 10.26 20.97
CA VAL A 44 2.37 11.18 20.75
C VAL A 44 1.25 10.46 20.02
N LEU A 45 1.55 9.66 19.00
CA LEU A 45 0.52 8.88 18.32
C LEU A 45 -0.17 7.87 19.24
N ALA A 46 0.57 7.24 20.17
CA ALA A 46 0.02 6.30 21.14
C ALA A 46 -0.90 6.98 22.15
N GLU A 47 -0.49 8.13 22.69
CA GLU A 47 -1.29 8.92 23.61
C GLU A 47 -2.58 9.41 22.95
N GLU A 48 -2.47 10.04 21.78
CA GLU A 48 -3.62 10.58 21.03
C GLU A 48 -4.54 9.46 20.51
N SER A 49 -4.01 8.26 20.25
CA SER A 49 -4.80 7.10 19.82
C SER A 49 -5.42 6.31 20.98
N SER A 50 -5.15 6.70 22.23
CA SER A 50 -5.64 6.00 23.43
C SER A 50 -7.17 5.88 23.47
N PRO A 51 -7.96 6.97 23.35
CA PRO A 51 -9.42 6.86 23.38
C PRO A 51 -10.01 6.29 22.09
N LYS A 52 -9.47 6.67 20.93
CA LYS A 52 -9.92 6.25 19.60
C LYS A 52 -8.73 6.27 18.64
N PRO A 53 -8.68 5.43 17.59
CA PRO A 53 -7.54 5.40 16.69
C PRO A 53 -7.36 6.74 15.96
N LEU A 54 -6.15 7.29 15.99
CA LEU A 54 -5.78 8.46 15.19
C LEU A 54 -5.37 8.02 13.78
N LEU A 55 -6.29 8.15 12.83
CA LEU A 55 -6.10 7.64 11.45
C LEU A 55 -5.17 8.53 10.60
N ASN A 56 -4.90 9.76 11.03
CA ASN A 56 -3.99 10.69 10.37
C ASN A 56 -3.18 11.48 11.41
N PRO A 57 -1.85 11.66 11.23
CA PRO A 57 -1.08 11.23 10.06
C PRO A 57 -0.84 9.72 10.01
N LYS A 58 -0.87 9.14 8.82
CA LYS A 58 -0.46 7.73 8.61
C LYS A 58 1.06 7.61 8.69
N LEU A 59 1.56 6.85 9.65
CA LEU A 59 3.00 6.60 9.83
C LEU A 59 3.47 5.42 8.99
N VAL A 60 4.58 5.59 8.28
CA VAL A 60 5.30 4.55 7.53
C VAL A 60 6.65 4.40 8.21
N LEU A 61 6.82 3.32 8.97
CA LEU A 61 8.08 2.98 9.61
C LEU A 61 8.93 2.17 8.64
N ARG A 62 10.14 2.64 8.36
CA ARG A 62 11.08 1.94 7.49
C ARG A 62 11.98 1.01 8.28
N ILE A 63 12.08 -0.24 7.83
CA ILE A 63 12.88 -1.28 8.46
C ILE A 63 14.05 -1.62 7.54
N THR A 64 15.26 -1.36 8.02
CA THR A 64 16.52 -1.68 7.35
C THR A 64 17.32 -2.71 8.16
N LYS A 65 18.45 -3.16 7.63
CA LYS A 65 19.36 -4.03 8.39
C LYS A 65 19.96 -3.29 9.58
N GLU A 66 20.26 -2.01 9.39
CA GLU A 66 20.81 -1.12 10.39
C GLU A 66 19.83 -0.92 11.54
N THR A 67 18.53 -0.70 11.26
CA THR A 67 17.52 -0.56 12.32
C THR A 67 17.31 -1.85 13.13
N LEU A 68 17.53 -3.02 12.51
CA LEU A 68 17.45 -4.32 13.20
C LEU A 68 18.75 -4.70 13.92
N ALA A 69 19.83 -3.97 13.72
CA ALA A 69 21.09 -4.17 14.43
C ALA A 69 21.26 -3.21 15.62
N ASP A 70 20.52 -2.09 15.63
CA ASP A 70 20.55 -1.07 16.67
C ASP A 70 19.48 -1.33 17.74
N GLU A 71 19.89 -1.47 19.00
CA GLU A 71 18.98 -1.78 20.11
C GLU A 71 18.03 -0.62 20.47
N ASN A 72 18.47 0.64 20.30
CA ASN A 72 17.60 1.79 20.52
C ASN A 72 16.53 1.89 19.43
N ALA A 73 16.91 1.64 18.17
CA ALA A 73 15.97 1.56 17.07
C ALA A 73 14.98 0.42 17.26
N LYS A 74 15.43 -0.76 17.69
CA LYS A 74 14.54 -1.89 18.04
C LYS A 74 13.53 -1.52 19.13
N ALA A 75 13.93 -0.78 20.15
CA ALA A 75 13.00 -0.33 21.18
C ALA A 75 11.88 0.56 20.60
N VAL A 76 12.21 1.42 19.64
CA VAL A 76 11.22 2.25 18.92
C VAL A 76 10.33 1.38 18.00
N ILE A 77 10.90 0.39 17.32
CA ILE A 77 10.14 -0.60 16.53
C ILE A 77 9.15 -1.35 17.42
N LEU A 78 9.55 -1.75 18.63
CA LEU A 78 8.66 -2.43 19.58
C LEU A 78 7.48 -1.54 20.02
N LYS A 79 7.73 -0.24 20.27
CA LYS A 79 6.66 0.75 20.53
C LYS A 79 5.68 0.85 19.34
N ALA A 80 6.21 0.86 18.11
CA ALA A 80 5.37 0.86 16.91
C ALA A 80 4.52 -0.41 16.78
N HIS A 81 5.04 -1.58 17.19
CA HIS A 81 4.25 -2.81 17.25
C HIS A 81 3.17 -2.77 18.32
N SER A 82 3.39 -2.12 19.46
CA SER A 82 2.34 -1.89 20.47
C SER A 82 1.17 -1.08 19.90
N LEU A 83 1.46 -0.05 19.09
CA LEU A 83 0.43 0.66 18.32
C LEU A 83 -0.28 -0.23 17.29
N ALA A 84 0.47 -1.08 16.59
CA ALA A 84 -0.09 -1.99 15.59
C ALA A 84 -1.03 -3.03 16.22
N VAL A 85 -0.63 -3.66 17.33
CA VAL A 85 -1.49 -4.60 18.08
C VAL A 85 -2.74 -3.88 18.58
N ASN A 86 -2.59 -2.76 19.28
CA ASN A 86 -3.70 -2.20 20.05
C ASN A 86 -4.65 -1.36 19.21
N LYS A 87 -4.14 -0.75 18.14
CA LYS A 87 -4.87 0.25 17.35
C LYS A 87 -4.93 -0.07 15.86
N GLY A 88 -4.28 -1.14 15.42
CA GLY A 88 -4.08 -1.40 14.00
C GLY A 88 -3.41 -0.21 13.33
N LEU A 89 -2.46 0.48 13.97
CA LEU A 89 -1.78 1.64 13.39
C LEU A 89 -0.37 1.26 12.92
N VAL A 90 0.25 2.20 12.18
CA VAL A 90 1.58 2.05 11.56
C VAL A 90 1.59 1.15 10.32
N TYR A 91 2.30 1.60 9.30
CA TYR A 91 2.66 0.83 8.12
C TYR A 91 4.16 0.53 8.19
N PHE A 92 4.58 -0.64 7.70
CA PHE A 92 5.96 -1.08 7.71
C PHE A 92 6.46 -1.20 6.27
N ALA A 93 7.54 -0.49 5.97
CA ALA A 93 8.26 -0.57 4.70
C ALA A 93 9.51 -1.41 4.89
N ASN A 94 9.56 -2.57 4.22
CA ASN A 94 10.73 -3.42 4.18
C ASN A 94 11.76 -2.79 3.25
N ALA A 95 12.93 -2.47 3.80
CA ALA A 95 14.05 -1.88 3.09
C ALA A 95 15.36 -2.63 3.36
N ILE A 96 15.25 -3.92 3.73
CA ILE A 96 16.40 -4.79 3.97
C ILE A 96 17.11 -5.16 2.66
N GLN A 97 16.39 -5.10 1.54
CA GLN A 97 16.90 -5.56 0.27
C GLN A 97 17.80 -4.55 -0.45
N LYS A 98 18.79 -5.11 -1.14
CA LYS A 98 19.70 -4.38 -2.00
C LYS A 98 18.92 -3.81 -3.19
N GLY A 99 19.01 -2.50 -3.39
CA GLY A 99 18.27 -1.77 -4.44
C GLY A 99 16.99 -1.07 -3.96
N GLU A 100 16.48 -1.40 -2.77
CA GLU A 100 15.33 -0.71 -2.14
C GLU A 100 15.77 0.42 -1.18
N GLU A 101 17.08 0.70 -1.16
CA GLU A 101 17.74 1.71 -0.31
C GLU A 101 17.13 3.10 -0.48
N ASN A 102 16.60 3.40 -1.66
CA ASN A 102 15.98 4.69 -1.98
C ASN A 102 14.46 4.59 -2.18
N ALA A 103 13.85 3.41 -1.98
CA ALA A 103 12.43 3.23 -2.22
C ALA A 103 11.58 3.98 -1.18
N VAL A 104 10.56 4.70 -1.62
CA VAL A 104 9.67 5.47 -0.75
C VAL A 104 8.23 5.02 -0.98
N PHE A 105 7.53 4.75 0.12
CA PHE A 105 6.14 4.31 0.10
C PHE A 105 5.22 5.40 0.65
N SER A 106 4.09 5.58 -0.03
CA SER A 106 2.98 6.34 0.53
C SER A 106 1.98 5.38 1.17
N ALA A 107 1.21 5.86 2.15
CA ALA A 107 0.16 5.06 2.79
C ALA A 107 -1.01 4.69 1.86
N SER A 108 -1.02 5.19 0.61
CA SER A 108 -1.91 4.71 -0.46
C SER A 108 -1.42 3.39 -1.11
N GLY A 109 -0.22 2.93 -0.74
CA GLY A 109 0.46 1.80 -1.33
C GLY A 109 1.34 2.16 -2.54
N CYS A 110 1.27 3.38 -3.08
CA CYS A 110 2.15 3.80 -4.18
C CYS A 110 3.63 3.75 -3.74
N LYS A 111 4.48 3.22 -4.62
CA LYS A 111 5.94 3.15 -4.47
C LYS A 111 6.64 4.09 -5.46
N LEU A 112 7.70 4.75 -5.02
CA LEU A 112 8.63 5.50 -5.85
C LEU A 112 10.05 5.03 -5.57
N GLU A 113 10.85 4.84 -6.62
CA GLU A 113 12.23 4.36 -6.54
C GLU A 113 13.14 5.22 -7.40
N ALA A 114 14.45 5.16 -7.19
CA ALA A 114 15.46 5.83 -8.02
C ALA A 114 15.68 5.11 -9.37
N ASP A 115 14.60 4.85 -10.11
CA ASP A 115 14.57 3.98 -11.29
C ASP A 115 14.57 4.72 -12.64
N LEU A 116 14.50 6.06 -12.64
CA LEU A 116 14.33 6.85 -13.86
C LEU A 116 15.60 7.60 -14.25
N THR A 117 16.15 8.38 -13.32
CA THR A 117 17.40 9.11 -13.47
C THR A 117 18.52 8.50 -12.62
N GLY A 118 18.15 7.74 -11.58
CA GLY A 118 19.08 7.24 -10.57
C GLY A 118 19.32 8.22 -9.42
N ASP A 119 18.82 9.45 -9.52
CA ASP A 119 18.88 10.45 -8.46
C ASP A 119 17.69 10.25 -7.52
N TRP A 120 17.96 9.78 -6.29
CA TRP A 120 16.95 9.47 -5.29
C TRP A 120 16.06 10.68 -4.94
N GLU A 121 16.59 11.90 -4.95
CA GLU A 121 15.84 13.10 -4.56
C GLU A 121 14.80 13.44 -5.64
N THR A 122 15.23 13.47 -6.91
CA THR A 122 14.34 13.81 -8.02
C THR A 122 13.36 12.69 -8.37
N ASP A 123 13.81 11.45 -8.25
CA ASP A 123 13.03 10.27 -8.59
C ASP A 123 12.04 9.87 -7.48
N THR A 124 12.17 10.39 -6.25
CA THR A 124 11.30 10.02 -5.12
C THR A 124 10.69 11.21 -4.36
N LEU A 125 11.49 12.15 -3.83
CA LEU A 125 11.00 13.24 -2.97
C LEU A 125 10.40 14.41 -3.74
N ARG A 126 10.92 14.66 -4.94
CA ARG A 126 10.52 15.79 -5.80
C ARG A 126 9.57 15.38 -6.91
N THR A 127 8.84 14.29 -6.71
CA THR A 127 7.86 13.76 -7.66
C THR A 127 6.69 13.11 -6.90
N GLY A 128 5.80 12.43 -7.61
CA GLY A 128 4.62 11.82 -7.02
C GLY A 128 3.92 10.85 -7.98
N CYS A 129 2.69 10.48 -7.63
CA CYS A 129 1.79 9.74 -8.52
C CYS A 129 0.89 10.72 -9.28
N LEU A 130 0.96 10.70 -10.60
CA LEU A 130 0.12 11.54 -11.47
C LEU A 130 -1.37 11.19 -11.30
N GLY A 131 -1.65 9.90 -11.14
CA GLY A 131 -2.98 9.37 -11.03
C GLY A 131 -3.04 7.86 -11.24
N VAL A 132 -4.20 7.34 -10.91
CA VAL A 132 -4.52 5.91 -10.96
C VAL A 132 -5.74 5.74 -11.88
N VAL A 133 -5.68 4.78 -12.81
CA VAL A 133 -6.84 4.32 -13.58
C VAL A 133 -7.01 2.83 -13.31
N THR A 134 -8.18 2.44 -12.81
CA THR A 134 -8.46 1.06 -12.41
C THR A 134 -9.13 0.30 -13.55
N ILE A 135 -8.57 -0.85 -13.92
CA ILE A 135 -9.14 -1.81 -14.86
C ILE A 135 -9.95 -2.82 -14.06
N ASN A 136 -11.21 -3.01 -14.47
CA ASN A 136 -12.06 -4.09 -14.00
C ASN A 136 -11.64 -5.40 -14.69
N LEU A 137 -10.80 -6.21 -14.04
CA LEU A 137 -10.35 -7.47 -14.62
C LEU A 137 -11.49 -8.51 -14.74
N PRO A 138 -12.41 -8.65 -13.75
CA PRO A 138 -13.51 -9.62 -13.86
C PRO A 138 -14.38 -9.36 -15.09
N ARG A 139 -14.65 -8.08 -15.41
CA ARG A 139 -15.36 -7.69 -16.62
C ARG A 139 -14.76 -8.28 -17.89
N ILE A 140 -13.43 -8.32 -17.98
CA ILE A 140 -12.72 -8.83 -19.15
C ILE A 140 -12.93 -10.34 -19.28
N VAL A 141 -13.02 -11.08 -18.17
CA VAL A 141 -13.33 -12.51 -18.20
C VAL A 141 -14.69 -12.74 -18.84
N TYR A 142 -15.70 -11.96 -18.45
CA TYR A 142 -17.04 -12.06 -19.02
C TYR A 142 -17.11 -11.61 -20.49
N GLU A 143 -16.44 -10.51 -20.85
CA GLU A 143 -16.37 -10.00 -22.24
C GLU A 143 -15.60 -10.94 -23.19
N SER A 144 -14.67 -11.73 -22.65
CA SER A 144 -13.88 -12.70 -23.42
C SER A 144 -14.55 -14.06 -23.59
N GLU A 145 -15.66 -14.32 -22.89
CA GLU A 145 -16.30 -15.65 -22.83
C GLU A 145 -15.33 -16.77 -22.43
N LYS A 146 -14.32 -16.42 -21.61
CA LYS A 146 -13.20 -17.29 -21.20
C LYS A 146 -12.31 -17.79 -22.36
N ASP A 147 -12.40 -17.18 -23.55
CA ASP A 147 -11.40 -17.38 -24.58
C ASP A 147 -10.12 -16.61 -24.23
N LYS A 148 -9.01 -17.34 -24.11
CA LYS A 148 -7.72 -16.81 -23.66
C LYS A 148 -7.18 -15.73 -24.59
N ASN A 149 -7.32 -15.90 -25.91
CA ASN A 149 -6.83 -14.94 -26.89
C ASN A 149 -7.62 -13.64 -26.83
N ASN A 150 -8.94 -13.73 -26.75
CA ASN A 150 -9.84 -12.59 -26.56
C ASN A 150 -9.58 -11.90 -25.22
N PHE A 151 -9.36 -12.64 -24.14
CA PHE A 151 -9.04 -12.08 -22.83
C PHE A 151 -7.81 -11.18 -22.90
N PHE A 152 -6.69 -11.69 -23.44
CA PHE A 152 -5.46 -10.90 -23.54
C PHE A 152 -5.55 -9.76 -24.56
N ARG A 153 -6.35 -9.93 -25.63
CA ARG A 153 -6.64 -8.85 -26.58
C ARG A 153 -7.38 -7.69 -25.90
N ILE A 154 -8.49 -7.98 -25.22
CA ILE A 154 -9.29 -6.98 -24.51
C ILE A 154 -8.46 -6.32 -23.40
N LEU A 155 -7.72 -7.11 -22.60
CA LEU A 155 -6.87 -6.57 -21.54
C LEU A 155 -5.84 -5.58 -22.08
N LYS A 156 -5.18 -5.90 -23.20
CA LYS A 156 -4.23 -4.99 -23.85
C LYS A 156 -4.89 -3.68 -24.30
N GLU A 157 -6.09 -3.76 -24.88
CA GLU A 157 -6.87 -2.59 -25.28
C GLU A 157 -7.22 -1.71 -24.07
N ARG A 158 -7.74 -2.30 -22.98
CA ARG A 158 -8.05 -1.58 -21.74
C ARG A 158 -6.80 -0.97 -21.09
N TYR A 159 -5.68 -1.68 -21.11
CA TYR A 159 -4.40 -1.18 -20.60
C TYR A 159 -3.91 0.04 -21.40
N GLU A 160 -3.99 0.00 -22.74
CA GLU A 160 -3.65 1.15 -23.57
C GLU A 160 -4.59 2.35 -23.31
N MET A 161 -5.89 2.09 -23.17
CA MET A 161 -6.88 3.13 -22.83
C MET A 161 -6.54 3.80 -21.49
N ALA A 162 -6.21 3.02 -20.46
CA ALA A 162 -5.80 3.55 -19.16
C ALA A 162 -4.53 4.41 -19.26
N ALA A 163 -3.51 3.92 -20.00
CA ALA A 163 -2.28 4.67 -20.25
C ALA A 163 -2.55 5.99 -20.99
N ARG A 164 -3.47 5.98 -21.95
CA ARG A 164 -3.88 7.15 -22.72
C ARG A 164 -4.62 8.17 -21.85
N ALA A 165 -5.52 7.74 -20.97
CA ALA A 165 -6.21 8.61 -20.03
C ALA A 165 -5.22 9.33 -19.08
N LEU A 166 -4.26 8.59 -18.53
CA LEU A 166 -3.19 9.18 -17.70
C LEU A 166 -2.32 10.16 -18.51
N ARG A 167 -2.07 9.89 -19.78
CA ARG A 167 -1.36 10.82 -20.67
C ARG A 167 -2.14 12.10 -20.93
N ILE A 168 -3.46 12.03 -21.08
CA ILE A 168 -4.33 13.21 -21.21
C ILE A 168 -4.25 14.05 -19.95
N LYS A 169 -4.38 13.45 -18.76
CA LYS A 169 -4.21 14.14 -17.47
C LYS A 169 -2.85 14.84 -17.36
N TYR A 170 -1.76 14.15 -17.74
CA TYR A 170 -0.42 14.73 -17.78
C TYR A 170 -0.36 15.99 -18.66
N ARG A 171 -0.94 15.95 -19.86
CA ARG A 171 -0.93 17.09 -20.79
C ARG A 171 -1.68 18.28 -20.19
N GLY A 172 -2.85 18.04 -19.58
CA GLY A 172 -3.62 19.08 -18.89
C GLY A 172 -2.84 19.72 -17.75
N LEU A 173 -2.20 18.92 -16.88
CA LEU A 173 -1.36 19.44 -15.80
C LEU A 173 -0.11 20.14 -16.31
N LYS A 174 0.48 19.71 -17.42
CA LYS A 174 1.63 20.40 -18.02
C LYS A 174 1.23 21.78 -18.55
N GLN A 175 0.03 21.90 -19.12
CA GLN A 175 -0.49 23.15 -19.68
C GLN A 175 -0.96 24.13 -18.61
N HIS A 176 -1.67 23.65 -17.58
CA HIS A 176 -2.36 24.51 -16.60
C HIS A 176 -1.80 24.42 -15.18
N GLY A 177 -0.91 23.47 -14.89
CA GLY A 177 -0.46 23.17 -13.52
C GLY A 177 0.35 24.29 -12.88
N LYS A 178 1.06 25.11 -13.66
CA LYS A 178 1.83 26.25 -13.11
C LYS A 178 0.92 27.30 -12.46
N SER A 179 -0.24 27.58 -13.04
CA SER A 179 -1.20 28.52 -12.48
C SER A 179 -2.11 27.87 -11.45
N ALA A 180 -2.47 26.59 -11.64
CA ALA A 180 -3.41 25.89 -10.77
C ALA A 180 -2.77 25.33 -9.48
N LEU A 181 -1.46 25.05 -9.49
CA LEU A 181 -0.74 24.38 -8.39
C LEU A 181 0.54 25.16 -8.01
N PRO A 182 0.42 26.44 -7.62
CA PRO A 182 1.57 27.33 -7.43
C PRO A 182 2.53 26.84 -6.34
N PHE A 183 2.03 26.23 -5.27
CA PHE A 183 2.86 25.75 -4.15
C PHE A 183 3.88 24.68 -4.57
N ILE A 184 3.46 23.67 -5.33
CA ILE A 184 4.37 22.60 -5.78
C ILE A 184 5.17 22.98 -7.02
N THR A 185 4.67 23.93 -7.82
CA THR A 185 5.34 24.41 -9.05
C THR A 185 6.23 25.63 -8.82
N GLN A 186 6.37 26.07 -7.57
CA GLN A 186 7.25 27.18 -7.19
C GLN A 186 8.69 26.94 -7.65
N ARG A 187 9.36 28.04 -8.01
CA ARG A 187 10.76 28.03 -8.44
C ARG A 187 11.60 28.66 -7.34
N SER A 188 12.68 27.98 -6.98
CA SER A 188 13.73 28.50 -6.11
C SER A 188 15.06 28.36 -6.83
N ASN A 189 15.87 29.41 -6.86
CA ASN A 189 17.17 29.44 -7.54
C ASN A 189 17.12 28.95 -9.01
N GLY A 190 16.06 29.32 -9.74
CA GLY A 190 15.87 28.93 -11.14
C GLY A 190 15.29 27.53 -11.35
N ASP A 191 15.17 26.72 -10.29
CA ASP A 191 14.75 25.33 -10.34
C ASP A 191 13.34 25.11 -9.75
N THR A 192 12.51 24.30 -10.43
CA THR A 192 11.18 23.91 -9.94
C THR A 192 11.30 22.74 -8.98
N TYR A 193 10.71 22.83 -7.78
CA TYR A 193 10.77 21.73 -6.82
C TYR A 193 10.14 20.44 -7.37
N PHE A 194 8.86 20.48 -7.76
CA PHE A 194 8.13 19.29 -8.23
C PHE A 194 8.35 18.98 -9.72
N ARG A 195 8.75 17.73 -10.02
CA ARG A 195 9.03 17.21 -11.36
C ARG A 195 7.86 16.41 -11.91
N LEU A 196 6.92 17.09 -12.58
CA LEU A 196 5.73 16.46 -13.15
C LEU A 196 6.07 15.34 -14.17
N GLU A 197 7.15 15.49 -14.92
CA GLU A 197 7.67 14.52 -15.88
C GLU A 197 8.09 13.19 -15.22
N TYR A 198 8.50 13.22 -13.95
CA TYR A 198 8.99 12.07 -13.21
C TYR A 198 7.87 11.37 -12.43
N CYS A 199 6.64 11.87 -12.52
CA CYS A 199 5.52 11.25 -11.82
C CYS A 199 5.23 9.84 -12.34
N SER A 200 4.93 8.93 -11.42
CA SER A 200 4.42 7.61 -11.73
C SER A 200 2.98 7.70 -12.27
N ARG A 201 2.62 6.75 -13.13
CA ARG A 201 1.30 6.60 -13.74
C ARG A 201 0.85 5.18 -13.45
N ILE A 202 -0.21 5.02 -12.68
CA ILE A 202 -0.62 3.70 -12.19
C ILE A 202 -1.82 3.19 -12.97
N VAL A 203 -1.66 2.03 -13.59
CA VAL A 203 -2.76 1.24 -14.12
C VAL A 203 -3.10 0.20 -13.05
N ASN A 204 -4.12 0.50 -12.25
CA ASN A 204 -4.53 -0.35 -11.14
C ASN A 204 -5.42 -1.49 -11.65
N LEU A 205 -5.41 -2.62 -10.94
CA LEU A 205 -6.18 -3.80 -11.29
C LEU A 205 -7.15 -4.09 -10.13
N ALA A 206 -8.45 -4.12 -10.44
CA ALA A 206 -9.46 -4.59 -9.52
C ALA A 206 -9.88 -6.02 -9.87
N GLY A 207 -10.08 -6.84 -8.84
CA GLY A 207 -10.61 -8.18 -8.95
C GLY A 207 -9.63 -9.19 -9.54
N PHE A 208 -8.32 -9.06 -9.27
CA PHE A 208 -7.32 -9.97 -9.83
C PHE A 208 -7.63 -11.43 -9.48
N ARG A 209 -7.90 -11.70 -8.20
CA ARG A 209 -8.24 -13.05 -7.71
C ARG A 209 -9.53 -13.56 -8.34
N GLU A 210 -10.59 -12.76 -8.30
CA GLU A 210 -11.89 -13.12 -8.86
C GLU A 210 -11.76 -13.44 -10.36
N SER A 211 -10.94 -12.68 -11.09
CA SER A 211 -10.72 -12.89 -12.52
C SER A 211 -10.06 -14.22 -12.83
N VAL A 212 -8.93 -14.52 -12.19
CA VAL A 212 -8.18 -15.76 -12.46
C VAL A 212 -8.98 -16.99 -12.03
N GLU A 213 -9.68 -16.91 -10.90
CA GLU A 213 -10.52 -18.00 -10.43
C GLU A 213 -11.77 -18.19 -11.30
N THR A 214 -12.39 -17.12 -11.81
CA THR A 214 -13.52 -17.23 -12.75
C THR A 214 -13.09 -17.77 -14.09
N PHE A 215 -11.93 -17.34 -14.60
CA PHE A 215 -11.40 -17.79 -15.88
C PHE A 215 -11.10 -19.29 -15.84
N CYS A 216 -10.35 -19.75 -14.83
CA CYS A 216 -9.95 -21.15 -14.69
C CYS A 216 -11.03 -22.05 -14.05
N GLY A 217 -12.02 -21.48 -13.37
CA GLY A 217 -13.05 -22.23 -12.63
C GLY A 217 -12.53 -22.92 -11.37
N LYS A 218 -11.31 -22.62 -10.93
CA LYS A 218 -10.61 -23.26 -9.80
C LYS A 218 -10.03 -22.20 -8.85
N SER A 219 -9.74 -22.61 -7.61
CA SER A 219 -9.09 -21.75 -6.61
C SER A 219 -7.75 -21.21 -7.11
N ILE A 220 -7.32 -20.05 -6.62
CA ILE A 220 -6.01 -19.45 -6.92
C ILE A 220 -4.83 -20.35 -6.53
N ASN A 221 -5.05 -21.30 -5.62
CA ASN A 221 -4.04 -22.28 -5.20
C ASN A 221 -3.86 -23.45 -6.17
N HIS A 222 -4.78 -23.65 -7.11
CA HIS A 222 -4.67 -24.72 -8.09
C HIS A 222 -3.62 -24.38 -9.15
N ASP A 223 -2.79 -25.36 -9.54
CA ASP A 223 -1.63 -25.14 -10.43
C ASP A 223 -1.98 -24.46 -11.76
N GLU A 224 -3.09 -24.86 -12.38
CA GLU A 224 -3.62 -24.22 -13.59
C GLU A 224 -3.91 -22.72 -13.40
N THR A 225 -4.58 -22.35 -12.30
CA THR A 225 -4.88 -20.95 -11.96
C THR A 225 -3.61 -20.17 -11.63
N ARG A 226 -2.64 -20.82 -10.97
CA ARG A 226 -1.32 -20.23 -10.69
C ARG A 226 -0.56 -19.95 -11.99
N ALA A 227 -0.54 -20.89 -12.92
CA ALA A 227 0.10 -20.72 -14.22
C ALA A 227 -0.54 -19.58 -15.02
N PHE A 228 -1.87 -19.50 -15.03
CA PHE A 228 -2.59 -18.39 -15.67
C PHE A 228 -2.30 -17.04 -15.00
N SER A 229 -2.20 -17.01 -13.66
CA SER A 229 -1.84 -15.80 -12.92
C SER A 229 -0.44 -15.29 -13.30
N GLU A 230 0.55 -16.19 -13.39
CA GLU A 230 1.90 -15.82 -13.83
C GLU A 230 1.92 -15.32 -15.28
N GLU A 231 1.16 -15.96 -16.17
CA GLU A 231 1.02 -15.53 -17.56
C GLU A 231 0.38 -14.14 -17.66
N LEU A 232 -0.64 -13.87 -16.84
CA LEU A 232 -1.27 -12.56 -16.74
C LEU A 232 -0.28 -11.49 -16.29
N VAL A 233 0.52 -11.75 -15.25
CA VAL A 233 1.57 -10.83 -14.77
C VAL A 233 2.62 -10.59 -15.86
N LYS A 234 3.06 -11.63 -16.58
CA LYS A 234 4.00 -11.52 -17.71
C LYS A 234 3.44 -10.67 -18.85
N ASN A 235 2.17 -10.85 -19.21
CA ASN A 235 1.50 -10.04 -20.22
C ASN A 235 1.39 -8.56 -19.80
N LEU A 236 1.03 -8.28 -18.55
CA LEU A 236 0.99 -6.92 -18.00
C LEU A 236 2.36 -6.23 -18.05
N ALA A 237 3.44 -6.96 -17.75
CA ALA A 237 4.80 -6.45 -17.89
C ALA A 237 5.15 -6.13 -19.35
N SER A 238 4.74 -6.98 -20.30
CA SER A 238 4.89 -6.72 -21.73
C SER A 238 4.11 -5.48 -22.18
N PHE A 239 2.87 -5.30 -21.71
CA PHE A 239 2.05 -4.13 -21.99
C PHE A 239 2.67 -2.86 -21.43
N ARG A 240 3.14 -2.89 -20.18
CA ARG A 240 3.93 -1.80 -19.58
C ARG A 240 5.08 -1.39 -20.49
N ASN A 241 5.93 -2.34 -20.90
CA ASN A 241 7.11 -2.06 -21.73
C ASN A 241 6.74 -1.47 -23.09
N LYS A 242 5.65 -1.94 -23.70
CA LYS A 242 5.15 -1.44 -24.97
C LYS A 242 4.60 -0.02 -24.87
N PHE A 243 3.77 0.24 -23.87
CA PHE A 243 3.00 1.48 -23.76
C PHE A 243 3.74 2.59 -23.01
N SER A 244 4.70 2.27 -22.13
CA SER A 244 5.53 3.26 -21.44
C SER A 244 6.31 4.14 -22.42
N ARG A 245 6.79 3.57 -23.53
CA ARG A 245 7.49 4.32 -24.60
C ARG A 245 6.62 5.40 -25.23
N ARG A 246 5.31 5.16 -25.33
CA ARG A 246 4.34 6.07 -25.98
C ARG A 246 3.67 7.04 -25.01
N HIS A 247 3.38 6.58 -23.79
CA HIS A 247 2.52 7.30 -22.84
C HIS A 247 3.26 7.80 -21.58
N GLY A 248 4.52 7.41 -21.37
CA GLY A 248 5.38 7.90 -20.29
C GLY A 248 6.19 6.77 -19.64
N LYS A 249 7.48 7.03 -19.35
CA LYS A 249 8.44 6.00 -18.89
C LYS A 249 8.02 5.29 -17.59
N ARG A 250 7.49 6.05 -16.62
CA ARG A 250 6.96 5.52 -15.34
C ARG A 250 5.47 5.19 -15.44
N LEU A 251 5.15 4.18 -16.23
CA LEU A 251 3.82 3.56 -16.30
C LEU A 251 3.92 2.19 -15.65
N PHE A 252 3.13 1.93 -14.61
CA PHE A 252 3.24 0.72 -13.82
C PHE A 252 1.87 0.05 -13.60
N PRO A 253 1.78 -1.28 -13.75
CA PRO A 253 0.67 -2.02 -13.18
C PRO A 253 0.78 -2.02 -11.65
N ALA A 254 -0.37 -2.02 -10.96
CA ALA A 254 -0.42 -2.20 -9.52
C ALA A 254 -1.74 -2.86 -9.07
N VAL A 255 -1.74 -3.34 -7.83
CA VAL A 255 -2.95 -3.68 -7.07
C VAL A 255 -2.93 -2.83 -5.81
N LEU A 256 -3.59 -1.67 -5.90
CA LEU A 256 -3.70 -0.66 -4.86
C LEU A 256 -5.14 -0.55 -4.37
N HIS A 257 -5.27 -0.28 -3.08
CA HIS A 257 -6.54 -0.12 -2.40
C HIS A 257 -7.42 0.94 -3.08
N SER A 258 -8.66 0.58 -3.41
CA SER A 258 -9.66 1.51 -3.91
C SER A 258 -11.06 1.02 -3.56
N PHE A 259 -11.59 1.50 -2.44
CA PHE A 259 -12.92 1.14 -1.96
C PHE A 259 -14.02 1.45 -2.98
N GLU A 260 -14.00 2.66 -3.55
CA GLU A 260 -15.01 3.07 -4.53
C GLU A 260 -14.98 2.17 -5.77
N ALA A 261 -13.80 1.90 -6.35
CA ALA A 261 -13.70 1.03 -7.51
C ALA A 261 -14.07 -0.42 -7.17
N SER A 262 -13.66 -0.90 -5.99
CA SER A 262 -13.96 -2.25 -5.48
C SER A 262 -15.45 -2.55 -5.52
N THR A 263 -16.28 -1.69 -4.93
CA THR A 263 -17.73 -1.89 -4.84
C THR A 263 -18.43 -1.52 -6.16
N ARG A 264 -18.11 -0.35 -6.74
CA ARG A 264 -18.79 0.14 -7.95
C ARG A 264 -18.63 -0.80 -9.13
N LEU A 265 -17.43 -1.35 -9.35
CA LEU A 265 -17.17 -2.24 -10.48
C LEU A 265 -17.91 -3.57 -10.33
N ALA A 266 -17.98 -4.12 -9.12
CA ALA A 266 -18.73 -5.35 -8.85
C ALA A 266 -20.24 -5.15 -9.05
N GLN A 267 -20.80 -4.04 -8.57
CA GLN A 267 -22.21 -3.69 -8.76
C GLN A 267 -22.58 -3.57 -10.25
N LEU A 268 -21.79 -2.85 -11.04
CA LEU A 268 -22.02 -2.71 -12.49
C LEU A 268 -21.92 -4.04 -13.25
N ASP A 269 -21.07 -4.96 -12.78
CA ASP A 269 -20.97 -6.31 -13.32
C ASP A 269 -22.21 -7.14 -12.96
N VAL A 270 -22.68 -7.07 -11.72
CA VAL A 270 -23.91 -7.72 -11.25
C VAL A 270 -25.13 -7.20 -12.01
N GLU A 271 -25.26 -5.90 -12.22
CA GLU A 271 -26.35 -5.29 -12.99
C GLU A 271 -26.38 -5.79 -14.44
N LYS A 272 -25.21 -5.91 -15.09
CA LYS A 272 -25.13 -6.26 -16.51
C LYS A 272 -25.17 -7.77 -16.79
N TYR A 273 -24.59 -8.61 -15.94
CA TYR A 273 -24.51 -10.07 -16.17
C TYR A 273 -25.37 -10.91 -15.23
N GLY A 274 -25.93 -10.30 -14.18
CA GLY A 274 -26.71 -10.97 -13.16
C GLY A 274 -25.86 -11.57 -12.04
N VAL A 275 -26.36 -11.48 -10.81
CA VAL A 275 -25.69 -11.94 -9.57
C VAL A 275 -25.25 -13.41 -9.61
N ALA A 276 -25.96 -14.26 -10.36
CA ALA A 276 -25.65 -15.69 -10.47
C ALA A 276 -24.41 -16.00 -11.33
N LYS A 277 -24.04 -15.10 -12.24
CA LYS A 277 -22.89 -15.29 -13.15
C LYS A 277 -21.64 -14.59 -12.66
N VAL A 278 -21.79 -13.52 -11.89
CA VAL A 278 -20.67 -12.70 -11.42
C VAL A 278 -20.07 -13.30 -10.17
N LYS A 279 -18.75 -13.49 -10.17
CA LYS A 279 -17.99 -13.90 -9.00
C LYS A 279 -17.41 -12.64 -8.37
N PHE A 280 -17.88 -12.32 -7.18
CA PHE A 280 -17.41 -11.20 -6.36
C PHE A 280 -17.09 -11.70 -4.95
N SER A 281 -16.38 -10.87 -4.19
CA SER A 281 -16.20 -11.04 -2.76
C SER A 281 -17.31 -10.29 -2.00
N GLY A 282 -17.59 -10.67 -0.76
CA GLY A 282 -18.66 -10.06 0.05
C GLY A 282 -20.03 -10.75 -0.11
N THR A 283 -21.10 -10.02 0.21
CA THR A 283 -22.49 -10.54 0.13
C THR A 283 -23.18 -10.10 -1.17
N ARG A 284 -24.40 -10.59 -1.43
CA ARG A 284 -25.17 -10.18 -2.62
C ARG A 284 -25.59 -8.71 -2.54
N GLU A 285 -25.81 -8.21 -1.33
CA GLU A 285 -26.19 -6.84 -1.02
C GLU A 285 -24.98 -5.91 -1.11
N HIS A 286 -23.81 -6.41 -0.73
CA HIS A 286 -22.55 -5.66 -0.70
C HIS A 286 -21.45 -6.38 -1.50
N PRO A 287 -21.61 -6.51 -2.84
CA PRO A 287 -20.62 -7.16 -3.67
C PRO A 287 -19.42 -6.23 -3.88
N PHE A 288 -18.21 -6.79 -3.84
CA PHE A 288 -16.98 -6.05 -4.11
C PHE A 288 -15.92 -6.90 -4.81
N TYR A 289 -14.97 -6.24 -5.47
CA TYR A 289 -13.80 -6.87 -6.06
C TYR A 289 -12.53 -6.59 -5.27
N SER A 290 -11.69 -7.61 -5.10
CA SER A 290 -10.40 -7.44 -4.44
C SER A 290 -9.56 -6.30 -5.06
N THR A 291 -9.27 -5.27 -4.25
CA THR A 291 -8.33 -4.18 -4.60
C THR A 291 -7.15 -4.10 -3.63
N THR A 292 -7.12 -5.00 -2.65
CA THR A 292 -6.03 -5.16 -1.69
C THR A 292 -5.69 -6.64 -1.57
N ARG A 293 -4.46 -6.90 -1.14
CA ARG A 293 -4.01 -8.25 -0.78
C ARG A 293 -4.07 -8.36 0.73
N ARG A 294 -4.86 -9.33 1.19
CA ARG A 294 -5.09 -9.61 2.61
C ARG A 294 -4.50 -10.97 2.93
N LEU A 295 -3.74 -11.05 4.01
CA LEU A 295 -3.12 -12.27 4.51
C LEU A 295 -3.67 -12.54 5.92
N SER A 296 -4.26 -13.70 6.12
CA SER A 296 -4.66 -14.18 7.45
C SER A 296 -3.50 -14.92 8.11
N LEU A 297 -3.46 -14.85 9.44
CA LEU A 297 -2.51 -15.58 10.26
C LEU A 297 -3.01 -17.01 10.51
N GLN A 298 -2.10 -17.96 10.56
CA GLN A 298 -2.38 -19.34 10.96
C GLN A 298 -2.21 -19.53 12.47
N ASP A 299 -2.96 -20.49 13.02
CA ASP A 299 -2.86 -20.88 14.42
C ASP A 299 -1.57 -21.69 14.68
N GLY A 300 -0.91 -21.36 15.79
CA GLY A 300 0.31 -22.00 16.28
C GLY A 300 0.84 -21.28 17.52
N ASP A 301 1.97 -21.76 18.06
CA ASP A 301 2.64 -21.11 19.22
C ASP A 301 3.08 -19.66 18.94
N PHE A 302 3.12 -19.28 17.67
CA PHE A 302 3.56 -17.99 17.19
C PHE A 302 2.79 -17.59 15.91
N PRO A 303 2.38 -16.33 15.73
CA PRO A 303 1.67 -15.92 14.51
C PRO A 303 2.57 -16.07 13.28
N ILE A 304 2.12 -16.89 12.32
CA ILE A 304 2.83 -17.10 11.05
C ILE A 304 1.89 -16.87 9.88
N ILE A 305 2.45 -16.41 8.76
CA ILE A 305 1.75 -16.39 7.48
C ILE A 305 1.97 -17.75 6.80
N PRO A 306 0.90 -18.38 6.26
CA PRO A 306 1.03 -19.62 5.52
C PRO A 306 2.04 -19.50 4.38
N SER A 307 2.94 -20.48 4.24
CA SER A 307 3.96 -20.50 3.17
C SER A 307 3.33 -20.38 1.78
N GLU A 308 2.19 -21.04 1.55
CA GLU A 308 1.46 -20.98 0.28
C GLU A 308 1.03 -19.54 -0.08
N SER A 309 0.63 -18.75 0.91
CA SER A 309 0.24 -17.35 0.70
C SER A 309 1.47 -16.51 0.32
N LEU A 310 2.61 -16.75 0.95
CA LEU A 310 3.87 -16.08 0.62
C LEU A 310 4.37 -16.46 -0.78
N GLU A 311 4.16 -17.70 -1.22
CA GLU A 311 4.47 -18.14 -2.59
C GLU A 311 3.61 -17.45 -3.65
N ILE A 312 2.34 -17.20 -3.36
CA ILE A 312 1.47 -16.43 -4.26
C ILE A 312 1.99 -15.00 -4.37
N GLU A 313 2.30 -14.34 -3.25
CA GLU A 313 2.88 -12.99 -3.26
C GLU A 313 4.19 -12.93 -4.06
N HIS A 314 5.02 -13.97 -3.94
CA HIS A 314 6.22 -14.10 -4.75
C HIS A 314 5.94 -14.10 -6.25
N LYS A 315 4.95 -14.87 -6.70
CA LYS A 315 4.55 -14.96 -8.11
C LYS A 315 3.94 -13.65 -8.63
N LEU A 316 3.27 -12.91 -7.75
CA LEU A 316 2.61 -11.64 -8.08
C LEU A 316 3.53 -10.41 -7.97
N LYS A 317 4.80 -10.56 -7.58
CA LYS A 317 5.76 -9.44 -7.40
C LYS A 317 5.86 -8.47 -8.59
N GLY A 318 5.60 -8.94 -9.81
CA GLY A 318 5.59 -8.07 -11.01
C GLY A 318 4.53 -6.96 -10.95
N LEU A 319 3.49 -7.13 -10.14
CA LEU A 319 2.44 -6.16 -9.86
C LEU A 319 2.84 -5.15 -8.78
N ASN A 320 3.94 -5.33 -8.06
CA ASN A 320 4.37 -4.39 -7.01
C ASN A 320 5.14 -3.19 -7.57
N THR A 321 5.46 -3.18 -8.87
CA THR A 321 6.31 -2.14 -9.47
C THR A 321 5.73 -0.72 -9.34
N GLY A 322 4.40 -0.58 -9.39
CA GLY A 322 3.71 0.69 -9.13
C GLY A 322 3.40 0.96 -7.66
N GLY A 323 3.69 0.00 -6.78
CA GLY A 323 3.29 -0.03 -5.39
C GLY A 323 2.50 -1.29 -5.03
N SER A 324 2.49 -1.57 -3.73
CA SER A 324 1.79 -2.67 -3.10
C SER A 324 1.44 -2.27 -1.69
N LEU A 325 0.32 -2.74 -1.15
CA LEU A 325 0.05 -2.76 0.28
C LEU A 325 -0.53 -4.11 0.63
N ILE A 326 0.15 -4.82 1.52
CA ILE A 326 -0.31 -6.09 2.07
C ILE A 326 -0.90 -5.83 3.45
N ILE A 327 -2.13 -6.27 3.63
CA ILE A 327 -2.85 -6.13 4.89
C ILE A 327 -2.78 -7.47 5.60
N ILE A 328 -2.24 -7.49 6.81
CA ILE A 328 -2.18 -8.68 7.64
C ILE A 328 -3.32 -8.57 8.65
N GLU A 329 -4.32 -9.44 8.53
CA GLU A 329 -5.48 -9.43 9.41
C GLU A 329 -5.10 -10.09 10.74
N LEU A 330 -5.18 -9.33 11.84
CA LEU A 330 -4.96 -9.87 13.19
C LEU A 330 -6.20 -10.57 13.74
N GLU A 331 -7.37 -10.36 13.13
CA GLU A 331 -8.65 -10.88 13.61
C GLU A 331 -8.90 -10.47 15.09
N ASP A 332 -9.81 -11.17 15.77
CA ASP A 332 -10.14 -10.91 17.18
C ASP A 332 -9.19 -11.63 18.17
N LYS A 333 -8.02 -12.08 17.70
CA LYS A 333 -7.03 -12.81 18.50
C LYS A 333 -6.16 -11.85 19.31
N GLU A 334 -5.81 -12.24 20.52
CA GLU A 334 -4.87 -11.48 21.35
C GLU A 334 -3.42 -11.78 20.93
N TYR A 335 -2.67 -10.72 20.64
CA TYR A 335 -1.25 -10.78 20.33
C TYR A 335 -0.49 -9.78 21.20
N THR A 336 0.76 -10.08 21.53
CA THR A 336 1.67 -9.13 22.17
C THR A 336 2.45 -8.34 21.12
N HIS A 337 3.04 -7.21 21.51
CA HIS A 337 3.90 -6.45 20.58
C HIS A 337 5.20 -7.19 20.26
N GLU A 338 5.68 -8.07 21.15
CA GLU A 338 6.77 -9.00 20.88
C GLU A 338 6.40 -9.99 19.78
N ASP A 339 5.15 -10.48 19.78
CA ASP A 339 4.68 -11.41 18.76
C ASP A 339 4.71 -10.76 17.38
N LEU A 340 4.18 -9.54 17.27
CA LEU A 340 4.22 -8.82 16.00
C LEU A 340 5.65 -8.44 15.60
N MET A 341 6.53 -8.10 16.54
CA MET A 341 7.93 -7.80 16.24
C MET A 341 8.64 -9.01 15.62
N LYS A 342 8.53 -10.19 16.23
CA LYS A 342 9.10 -11.43 15.68
C LYS A 342 8.50 -11.78 14.32
N LEU A 343 7.20 -11.48 14.11
CA LEU A 343 6.52 -11.75 12.85
C LEU A 343 7.08 -10.80 11.80
N THR A 344 7.12 -9.50 12.08
CA THR A 344 7.77 -8.49 11.24
C THR A 344 9.18 -8.91 10.87
N GLU A 345 10.01 -9.35 11.82
CA GLU A 345 11.38 -9.84 11.55
C GLU A 345 11.41 -11.04 10.58
N HIS A 346 10.44 -11.95 10.68
CA HIS A 346 10.28 -13.04 9.73
C HIS A 346 9.84 -12.54 8.34
N LEU A 347 8.88 -11.62 8.30
CA LEU A 347 8.33 -11.08 7.06
C LEU A 347 9.33 -10.23 6.28
N VAL A 348 10.12 -9.40 6.96
CA VAL A 348 11.11 -8.54 6.31
C VAL A 348 12.29 -9.34 5.73
N LYS A 349 12.55 -10.55 6.26
CA LYS A 349 13.48 -11.51 5.63
C LYS A 349 12.90 -12.09 4.34
N ASN A 350 11.57 -12.11 4.19
CA ASN A 350 10.92 -12.49 2.95
C ASN A 350 10.95 -11.33 1.95
N ARG A 351 11.60 -11.58 0.80
CA ARG A 351 11.93 -10.58 -0.21
C ARG A 351 10.75 -10.03 -1.01
N TYR A 352 9.53 -10.50 -0.79
CA TYR A 352 8.38 -10.13 -1.63
C TYR A 352 7.36 -9.28 -0.89
N LEU A 353 7.57 -9.06 0.42
CA LEU A 353 6.75 -8.20 1.27
C LEU A 353 7.44 -6.85 1.45
N GLU A 354 7.22 -5.95 0.50
CA GLU A 354 7.86 -4.63 0.45
C GLU A 354 7.16 -3.61 1.38
N PHE A 355 5.82 -3.69 1.49
CA PHE A 355 5.04 -2.73 2.27
C PHE A 355 3.78 -3.37 2.83
N PHE A 356 3.64 -3.36 4.16
CA PHE A 356 2.55 -4.04 4.86
C PHE A 356 2.06 -3.28 6.09
N THR A 357 0.92 -3.70 6.63
CA THR A 357 0.35 -3.17 7.89
C THR A 357 -0.48 -4.25 8.57
N TYR A 358 -0.60 -4.18 9.88
CA TYR A 358 -1.47 -5.04 10.66
C TYR A 358 -2.84 -4.37 10.81
N ASN A 359 -3.89 -5.04 10.37
CA ASN A 359 -5.26 -4.55 10.49
C ASN A 359 -5.93 -5.14 11.71
N ARG A 360 -6.73 -4.29 12.37
CA ARG A 360 -7.52 -4.68 13.52
C ARG A 360 -8.80 -3.87 13.58
N THR A 361 -9.89 -4.56 13.93
CA THR A 361 -11.19 -3.95 14.15
C THR A 361 -11.26 -3.42 15.57
N MET A 362 -11.82 -2.22 15.73
CA MET A 362 -11.97 -1.60 17.04
C MET A 362 -13.36 -1.01 17.21
N THR A 363 -13.92 -1.08 18.41
CA THR A 363 -15.15 -0.36 18.74
C THR A 363 -14.89 0.72 19.78
N TYR A 364 -15.37 1.93 19.55
CA TYR A 364 -15.34 3.04 20.50
C TYR A 364 -16.75 3.37 20.97
N CYS A 365 -16.92 3.60 22.27
CA CYS A 365 -18.18 4.10 22.82
C CYS A 365 -18.06 5.59 23.14
N SER A 366 -18.86 6.43 22.48
CA SER A 366 -18.85 7.88 22.73
C SER A 366 -19.45 8.26 24.09
N ASN A 367 -20.26 7.39 24.71
CA ASN A 367 -20.85 7.63 26.03
C ASN A 367 -19.83 7.51 27.17
N CYS A 368 -19.11 6.38 27.25
CA CYS A 368 -18.11 6.15 28.32
C CYS A 368 -16.66 6.42 27.90
N LYS A 369 -16.45 6.81 26.63
CA LYS A 369 -15.13 7.16 26.04
C LYS A 369 -14.08 6.04 26.11
N LYS A 370 -14.51 4.79 26.10
CA LYS A 370 -13.63 3.60 26.08
C LYS A 370 -13.63 2.94 24.70
N SER A 371 -12.55 2.20 24.42
CA SER A 371 -12.37 1.42 23.19
C SER A 371 -12.10 -0.05 23.49
N TRP A 372 -12.56 -0.94 22.61
CA TRP A 372 -12.31 -2.38 22.64
C TRP A 372 -11.79 -2.85 21.29
N VAL A 373 -11.06 -3.95 21.29
CA VAL A 373 -10.37 -4.47 20.10
C VAL A 373 -11.13 -5.65 19.52
N GLU A 374 -12.36 -5.38 19.13
CA GLU A 374 -13.32 -6.30 18.50
C GLU A 374 -14.53 -5.48 18.02
N ALA A 375 -15.37 -6.07 17.18
CA ALA A 375 -16.65 -5.48 16.79
C ALA A 375 -17.73 -5.76 17.86
N LEU A 376 -18.24 -4.72 18.52
CA LEU A 376 -19.23 -4.86 19.59
C LEU A 376 -20.60 -4.32 19.19
N HIS A 377 -21.66 -5.05 19.58
CA HIS A 377 -23.05 -4.58 19.46
C HIS A 377 -23.57 -3.88 20.72
N LYS A 378 -22.88 -4.04 21.86
CA LYS A 378 -23.24 -3.45 23.15
C LYS A 378 -22.00 -3.07 23.94
N CYS A 379 -21.96 -1.86 24.49
CA CYS A 379 -20.85 -1.38 25.30
C CYS A 379 -20.71 -2.20 26.60
N PRO A 380 -19.58 -2.87 26.86
CA PRO A 380 -19.36 -3.64 28.08
C PRO A 380 -19.35 -2.78 29.35
N SER A 381 -18.97 -1.50 29.23
CA SER A 381 -18.81 -0.62 30.39
C SER A 381 -20.06 0.20 30.74
N CYS A 382 -20.95 0.52 29.81
CA CYS A 382 -22.15 1.34 30.08
C CYS A 382 -23.45 0.78 29.49
N GLY A 383 -23.39 -0.36 28.79
CA GLY A 383 -24.57 -1.02 28.23
C GLY A 383 -25.20 -0.35 27.00
N SER A 384 -24.68 0.79 26.54
CA SER A 384 -25.21 1.49 25.37
C SER A 384 -24.98 0.70 24.06
N MET A 385 -25.99 0.70 23.19
CA MET A 385 -25.94 0.10 21.85
C MET A 385 -25.91 1.15 20.73
N SER A 386 -26.41 2.36 20.99
CA SER A 386 -26.53 3.44 20.01
C SER A 386 -25.31 4.36 19.92
N THR A 387 -24.38 4.25 20.86
CA THR A 387 -23.20 5.13 20.97
C THR A 387 -21.90 4.46 20.55
N LEU A 388 -21.98 3.29 19.92
CA LEU A 388 -20.83 2.53 19.44
C LEU A 388 -20.45 2.96 18.03
N THR A 389 -19.16 3.08 17.78
CA THR A 389 -18.59 3.32 16.46
C THR A 389 -17.50 2.30 16.23
N THR A 390 -17.65 1.49 15.18
CA THR A 390 -16.65 0.52 14.75
C THR A 390 -15.68 1.17 13.77
N PHE A 391 -14.40 0.98 14.01
CA PHE A 391 -13.29 1.41 13.16
C PHE A 391 -12.63 0.16 12.57
N ASP A 392 -12.66 0.07 11.24
CA ASP A 392 -11.83 -0.84 10.46
C ASP A 392 -11.28 -0.02 9.28
N ARG A 393 -9.95 0.00 9.15
CA ARG A 393 -9.26 0.83 8.16
C ARG A 393 -9.46 0.34 6.73
N PHE A 394 -9.83 -0.94 6.58
CA PHE A 394 -9.92 -1.61 5.28
C PHE A 394 -11.24 -2.37 5.10
N ALA A 395 -12.23 -2.13 5.97
CA ALA A 395 -13.59 -2.60 5.78
C ALA A 395 -14.04 -2.25 4.37
N SER A 396 -14.61 -3.25 3.69
CA SER A 396 -15.33 -3.06 2.43
C SER A 396 -16.80 -2.91 2.83
N ALA A 397 -17.49 -1.89 2.29
CA ALA A 397 -18.80 -1.39 2.76
C ALA A 397 -19.80 -2.48 3.11
#